data_AF-A0A2K0XN37-F1
#
_entry.id   AF-A0A2K0XN37-F1
#
_cell.length_a   1.000
_cell.length_b   1.000
_cell.length_c   1.000
_cell.angle_alpha   90.00
_cell.angle_beta   90.00
_cell.angle_gamma   90.00
#
_symmetry.space_group_name_H-M   'P 1'
#
loop_
_entity.id
_entity.type
_entity.pdbx_description
1 polymer ?
#
loop_
_entity_poly.entity_id
_entity_poly.type
_entity_poly.pdbx_seq_one_letter_code
_entity_poly.pdbx_strand_id
1 'polypeptide(L)' 'MRLYHGTNVDFDKIDLTKSRPNKDFGQGFYLSDNRWQAEELAAARVELTGGEAIILQYDFDEALLDSGALRVKRFDN' A
#
# COMPACT_ATOMS: atom_id res chain seq x y z
N MET A 1 -5.43 -11.00 -7.08
CA MET A 1 -3.97 -10.76 -6.95
C MET A 1 -3.51 -10.67 -5.50
N ARG A 2 -2.20 -10.81 -5.26
CA ARG A 2 -1.59 -10.50 -3.96
C ARG A 2 -0.97 -9.10 -4.01
N LEU A 3 -1.23 -8.31 -2.99
CA LEU A 3 -0.81 -6.93 -2.84
C LEU A 3 0.02 -6.75 -1.56
N TYR A 4 0.97 -5.83 -1.61
CA TYR A 4 2.00 -5.65 -0.58
C TYR A 4 2.05 -4.20 -0.09
N HIS A 5 2.14 -4.02 1.22
CA HIS A 5 2.42 -2.72 1.84
C HIS A 5 3.73 -2.78 2.61
N GLY A 6 4.68 -1.92 2.25
CA GLY A 6 5.94 -1.74 2.98
C GLY A 6 5.80 -0.70 4.10
N THR A 7 6.08 -1.10 5.33
CA THR A 7 5.96 -0.26 6.53
C THR A 7 7.13 -0.51 7.48
N ASN A 8 7.35 0.41 8.43
CA ASN A 8 8.31 0.26 9.52
C ASN A 8 7.65 -0.05 10.88
N VAL A 9 6.35 -0.31 10.87
CA VAL A 9 5.51 -0.55 12.04
C VAL A 9 4.40 -1.55 11.69
N ASP A 10 4.16 -2.50 12.59
CA ASP A 10 3.04 -3.44 12.46
C ASP A 10 1.72 -2.81 12.94
N PHE A 11 0.61 -3.20 12.31
CA PHE A 11 -0.73 -2.73 12.66
C PHE A 11 -1.82 -3.67 12.12
N ASP A 12 -2.92 -3.75 12.85
CA ASP A 12 -4.10 -4.54 12.50
C ASP A 12 -5.17 -3.72 11.76
N LYS A 13 -5.19 -2.41 11.99
CA LYS A 13 -6.19 -1.48 11.43
C LYS A 13 -5.54 -0.41 10.57
N ILE A 14 -6.05 -0.28 9.34
CA ILE A 14 -5.63 0.77 8.42
C ILE A 14 -6.20 2.11 8.89
N ASP A 15 -5.32 3.04 9.24
CA ASP A 15 -5.64 4.43 9.56
C ASP A 15 -5.13 5.35 8.44
N LEU A 16 -6.05 5.85 7.61
CA LEU A 16 -5.70 6.71 6.48
C LEU A 16 -5.08 8.03 6.90
N THR A 17 -5.30 8.49 8.15
CA THR A 17 -4.69 9.73 8.65
C THR A 17 -3.17 9.64 8.78
N LYS A 18 -2.62 8.42 8.79
CA LYS A 18 -1.17 8.15 8.78
C LYS A 18 -0.53 8.34 7.42
N SER A 19 -1.30 8.35 6.34
CA SER A 19 -0.77 8.64 5.01
C SER A 19 -0.46 10.13 4.87
N ARG A 20 0.66 10.43 4.20
CA ARG A 20 1.05 11.81 3.86
C ARG A 20 -0.02 12.43 2.94
N PRO A 21 -0.41 13.70 3.17
CA PRO A 21 -1.48 14.34 2.41
C PRO A 21 -1.11 14.63 0.94
N ASN A 22 0.17 14.79 0.63
CA ASN A 22 0.65 15.26 -0.69
C ASN A 22 1.34 14.15 -1.49
N LYS A 23 0.73 12.96 -1.55
CA LYS A 23 1.16 11.85 -2.43
C LYS A 23 0.49 11.98 -3.81
N ASP A 24 0.97 11.22 -4.79
CA ASP A 24 0.52 11.28 -6.19
C ASP A 24 -1.01 11.14 -6.36
N PHE A 25 -1.64 10.35 -5.49
CA PHE A 25 -3.09 10.13 -5.47
C PHE A 25 -3.76 10.58 -4.15
N GLY A 26 -3.10 11.45 -3.39
CA GLY A 26 -3.60 12.01 -2.13
C GLY A 26 -3.43 11.09 -0.90
N GLN A 27 -4.24 11.33 0.12
CA GLN A 27 -4.18 10.53 1.35
C GLN A 27 -4.89 9.18 1.14
N GLY A 28 -4.16 8.08 1.28
CA GLY A 28 -4.70 6.75 1.03
C GLY A 28 -3.82 5.62 1.54
N PHE A 29 -4.31 4.39 1.43
CA PHE A 29 -3.54 3.19 1.72
C PHE A 29 -2.95 2.65 0.42
N TYR A 30 -1.63 2.63 0.34
CA TYR A 30 -0.90 2.32 -0.88
C TYR A 30 -0.39 0.88 -0.85
N LEU A 31 -0.68 0.17 -1.94
CA LEU A 31 -0.30 -1.22 -2.15
C LEU A 31 0.46 -1.35 -3.47
N SER A 32 1.40 -2.28 -3.52
CA SER A 32 2.10 -2.68 -4.73
C SER A 32 1.76 -4.14 -5.07
N ASP A 33 1.66 -4.47 -6.34
CA ASP A 33 1.64 -5.86 -6.83
C ASP A 33 3.06 -6.46 -6.92
N ASN A 34 4.10 -5.62 -6.85
CA ASN A 34 5.49 -6.02 -6.81
C ASN A 34 6.03 -6.02 -5.37
N ARG A 35 6.27 -7.22 -4.84
CA ARG A 35 6.82 -7.41 -3.49
C ARG A 35 8.16 -6.70 -3.28
N TRP A 36 9.06 -6.75 -4.25
CA TRP A 36 10.38 -6.12 -4.14
C TRP A 36 10.25 -4.60 -3.94
N GLN A 37 9.34 -3.97 -4.68
CA GLN A 37 9.09 -2.53 -4.52
C GLN A 37 8.59 -2.19 -3.10
N ALA A 38 7.71 -3.02 -2.52
CA ALA A 38 7.26 -2.84 -1.14
C ALA A 38 8.42 -3.01 -0.13
N GLU A 39 9.33 -3.95 -0.38
CA GLU A 39 10.53 -4.18 0.44
C GLU A 39 11.48 -2.98 0.41
N GLU A 40 11.74 -2.40 -0.76
CA GLU A 40 12.54 -1.18 -0.91
C GLU A 40 11.90 0.01 -0.16
N LEU A 41 10.58 0.17 -0.25
CA LEU A 41 9.86 1.22 0.46
C LEU A 41 9.91 1.06 1.98
N ALA A 42 9.81 -0.18 2.48
CA ALA A 42 9.93 -0.48 3.91
C ALA A 42 11.36 -0.18 4.41
N ALA A 43 12.38 -0.61 3.67
CA ALA A 43 13.78 -0.34 4.00
C ALA A 43 14.07 1.16 4.03
N ALA A 44 13.67 1.91 3.00
CA ALA A 44 13.82 3.36 2.97
C ALA A 44 13.07 4.05 4.13
N ARG A 45 11.93 3.49 4.57
CA ARG A 45 11.19 4.03 5.72
C ARG A 45 11.93 3.82 7.04
N VAL A 46 12.54 2.64 7.22
CA VAL A 46 13.39 2.33 8.38
C VAL A 46 14.62 3.24 8.41
N GLU A 47 15.29 3.44 7.29
CA GLU A 47 16.44 4.36 7.23
C GLU A 47 16.08 5.78 7.66
N LEU A 48 14.88 6.26 7.28
CA LEU A 48 14.42 7.61 7.60
C LEU A 48 13.90 7.79 9.02
N THR A 49 13.30 6.75 9.62
CA THR A 49 12.51 6.90 10.86
C THR A 49 12.77 5.84 11.92
N GLY A 50 13.70 4.92 11.69
CA GLY A 50 13.96 3.75 12.54
C GLY A 50 12.85 2.70 12.46
N GLY A 51 12.95 1.67 13.29
CA GLY A 51 12.02 0.54 13.33
C GLY A 51 12.51 -0.67 12.54
N GLU A 52 11.59 -1.56 12.17
CA GLU A 52 11.87 -2.81 11.45
C GLU A 52 11.11 -2.84 10.13
N ALA A 53 11.75 -3.32 9.06
CA ALA A 53 11.11 -3.41 7.76
C ALA A 53 10.08 -4.54 7.76
N ILE A 54 8.81 -4.20 7.55
CA ILE A 54 7.67 -5.12 7.60
C ILE A 54 6.92 -5.03 6.28
N ILE A 55 6.53 -6.21 5.77
CA ILE A 55 5.72 -6.34 4.55
C ILE A 55 4.38 -6.96 4.92
N LEU A 56 3.34 -6.13 4.91
CA LEU A 56 1.97 -6.61 5.05
C LEU A 56 1.47 -7.12 3.70
N GLN A 57 0.76 -8.25 3.72
CA GLN A 57 0.26 -8.93 2.53
C GLN A 57 -1.26 -8.98 2.56
N TYR A 58 -1.87 -8.71 1.41
CA TYR A 58 -3.32 -8.73 1.23
C TYR A 58 -3.66 -9.52 -0.03
N ASP A 59 -4.59 -10.44 0.09
CA ASP A 59 -5.21 -11.06 -1.09
C ASP A 59 -6.39 -10.19 -1.53
N PHE A 60 -6.38 -9.75 -2.79
CA PHE A 60 -7.38 -8.89 -3.38
C PHE A 60 -8.10 -9.63 -4.53
N ASP A 61 -9.42 -9.70 -4.44
CA ASP A 61 -10.26 -10.24 -5.50
C ASP A 61 -10.40 -9.22 -6.64
N GLU A 62 -9.75 -9.50 -7.76
CA GLU A 62 -9.74 -8.61 -8.92
C GLU A 62 -11.10 -8.48 -9.59
N ALA A 63 -12.01 -9.45 -9.41
CA ALA A 63 -13.37 -9.33 -9.91
C ALA A 63 -14.08 -8.09 -9.33
N LEU A 64 -13.66 -7.61 -8.16
CA LEU A 64 -14.19 -6.39 -7.55
C LEU A 64 -13.92 -5.14 -8.40
N LEU A 65 -12.87 -5.14 -9.22
CA LEU A 65 -12.55 -4.00 -10.10
C LEU A 65 -13.63 -3.79 -11.16
N ASP A 66 -14.28 -4.87 -11.62
CA ASP A 66 -15.28 -4.85 -12.69
C ASP A 66 -16.72 -5.06 -12.19
N SER A 67 -16.89 -5.52 -10.96
CA SER A 67 -18.21 -5.81 -10.35
C SER A 67 -19.12 -4.59 -10.15
N GLY A 68 -18.58 -3.37 -10.21
CA GLY A 68 -19.28 -2.14 -9.82
C GLY A 68 -19.38 -1.91 -8.29
N ALA A 69 -18.86 -2.82 -7.46
CA ALA A 69 -18.83 -2.67 -6.01
C ALA A 69 -17.87 -1.56 -5.53
N LEU A 70 -16.84 -1.25 -6.34
CA LEU A 70 -15.83 -0.23 -6.04
C LEU A 70 -15.92 0.93 -7.03
N ARG A 71 -15.59 2.13 -6.55
CA ARG A 71 -15.36 3.30 -7.42
C ARG A 71 -13.93 3.25 -7.94
N VAL A 72 -13.75 2.62 -9.10
CA VAL A 72 -12.42 2.37 -9.67
C VAL A 72 -12.03 3.48 -10.65
N LYS A 73 -10.83 4.03 -10.47
CA LYS A 73 -10.16 4.88 -11.46
C LYS A 73 -8.99 4.09 -12.05
N ARG A 74 -9.04 3.82 -13.35
CA ARG A 74 -7.96 3.19 -14.11
C ARG A 74 -7.17 4.27 -14.85
N PHE A 75 -5.86 4.08 -14.95
CA PHE A 75 -4.99 4.90 -15.77
C PHE A 75 -4.47 3.98 -16.86
N ASP A 76 -4.86 4.26 -18.10
CA ASP A 76 -4.31 3.57 -19.26
C ASP A 76 -2.91 4.11 -19.57
N ASN A 77 -2.10 3.33 -20.30
CA ASN A 77 -0.87 3.82 -20.92
C ASN A 77 -1.17 4.51 -22.26
#